data_AF-A0A972F5P3-F1
#
_entry.id   AF-A0A972F5P3-F1
#
_cell.length_a   1.000
_cell.length_b   1.000
_cell.length_c   1.000
_cell.angle_alpha   90.00
_cell.angle_beta   90.00
_cell.angle_gamma   90.00
#
_symmetry.space_group_name_H-M   'P 1'
#
loop_
_entity.id
_entity.type
_entity.pdbx_description
1 polymer ?
#
loop_
_entity_poly.entity_id
_entity_poly.type
_entity_poly.pdbx_seq_one_letter_code
_entity_poly.pdbx_strand_id
1 'polypeptide(L)'
;MTLGNKIIKERNKKGWSQEELAYKLGISEKSVSEWESSRSVPDLQSVILMAELFGVSTDYLLREDPLPEDTSAAYTDESVEKAETVRRVSMEEANEFLDMKRKGASIVANAVSMCITSPVPVVVLGVLAKSGIINIKETLAGGVGAVFLFCMVAAAVVMFITYGIREDRMEHLEKESFETEYGVIGMVKEKSRSYEPVFARGMAIGVALCIL
;
A
#
# COMPACT_ATOMS: atom_id res chain seq x y z
N MET A 1 -11.61 3.59 -31.41
CA MET A 1 -11.36 2.73 -32.59
C MET A 1 -11.59 1.28 -32.17
N THR A 2 -12.26 0.45 -32.98
CA THR A 2 -12.42 -0.98 -32.68
C THR A 2 -11.09 -1.72 -32.76
N LEU A 3 -10.98 -2.86 -32.07
CA LEU A 3 -9.81 -3.74 -32.12
C LEU A 3 -9.43 -4.15 -33.55
N GLY A 4 -10.41 -4.50 -34.39
CA GLY A 4 -10.18 -4.82 -35.81
C GLY A 4 -9.51 -3.68 -36.57
N ASN A 5 -9.91 -2.43 -36.34
CA ASN A 5 -9.30 -1.26 -36.96
C ASN A 5 -7.84 -1.04 -36.49
N LYS A 6 -7.52 -1.37 -35.24
CA LYS A 6 -6.16 -1.29 -34.70
C LYS A 6 -5.26 -2.36 -35.30
N ILE A 7 -5.76 -3.58 -35.47
CA ILE A 7 -5.05 -4.68 -36.14
C ILE A 7 -4.72 -4.28 -37.59
N ILE A 8 -5.69 -3.75 -38.35
CA ILE A 8 -5.47 -3.26 -39.72
C ILE A 8 -4.39 -2.18 -39.73
N LYS A 9 -4.47 -1.23 -38.79
CA LYS A 9 -3.52 -0.10 -38.71
C LYS A 9 -2.09 -0.57 -38.49
N GLU A 10 -1.87 -1.41 -37.48
CA GLU A 10 -0.52 -1.90 -37.14
C GLU A 10 0.02 -2.86 -38.20
N ARG A 11 -0.84 -3.71 -38.79
CA ARG A 11 -0.47 -4.57 -39.93
C ARG A 11 0.01 -3.75 -41.13
N ASN A 12 -0.74 -2.71 -41.50
CA ASN A 12 -0.38 -1.83 -42.62
C ASN A 12 0.88 -1.01 -42.33
N LYS A 13 1.09 -0.57 -41.08
CA LYS A 13 2.30 0.14 -40.65
C LYS A 13 3.57 -0.71 -40.80
N LYS A 14 3.45 -2.02 -40.62
CA LYS A 14 4.53 -2.99 -40.82
C LYS A 14 4.61 -3.55 -42.25
N GLY A 15 3.65 -3.20 -43.11
CA GLY A 15 3.59 -3.63 -44.50
C GLY A 15 3.19 -5.10 -44.70
N TRP A 16 2.49 -5.71 -43.74
CA TRP A 16 2.17 -7.15 -43.79
C TRP A 16 0.84 -7.44 -44.50
N SER A 17 0.75 -8.57 -45.20
CA SER A 17 -0.54 -9.13 -45.66
C SER A 17 -1.29 -9.83 -44.51
N GLN A 18 -2.59 -10.10 -44.69
CA GLN A 18 -3.36 -10.88 -43.70
C GLN A 18 -2.77 -12.30 -43.53
N GLU A 19 -2.27 -12.89 -44.61
CA GLU A 19 -1.64 -14.22 -44.61
C GLU A 19 -0.31 -14.19 -43.83
N GLU A 20 0.48 -13.12 -44.00
CA GLU A 20 1.75 -12.96 -43.28
C GLU A 20 1.54 -12.77 -41.78
N LEU A 21 0.52 -12.01 -41.39
CA LEU A 21 0.14 -11.86 -39.98
C LEU A 21 -0.35 -13.20 -39.40
N ALA A 22 -1.16 -13.94 -40.15
CA ALA A 22 -1.64 -15.27 -39.75
C ALA A 22 -0.49 -16.27 -39.58
N TYR A 23 0.48 -16.26 -40.51
CA TYR A 23 1.69 -17.09 -40.43
C TYR A 23 2.51 -16.77 -39.19
N LYS A 24 2.70 -15.48 -38.87
CA LYS A 24 3.46 -15.04 -37.68
C LYS A 24 2.75 -15.38 -36.37
N LEU A 25 1.42 -15.41 -36.37
CA LEU A 25 0.61 -15.77 -35.21
C LEU A 25 0.37 -17.28 -35.08
N GLY A 26 0.73 -18.08 -36.10
CA GLY A 26 0.49 -19.52 -36.11
C GLY A 26 -0.99 -19.91 -36.23
N ILE A 27 -1.80 -19.07 -36.88
CA ILE A 27 -3.26 -19.23 -37.01
C ILE A 27 -3.69 -19.24 -38.48
N SER A 28 -4.98 -19.49 -38.74
CA SER A 28 -5.54 -19.41 -40.09
C SER A 28 -5.75 -17.95 -40.53
N GLU A 29 -5.51 -17.67 -41.81
CA GLU A 29 -5.80 -16.37 -42.44
C GLU A 29 -7.26 -15.93 -42.22
N LYS A 30 -8.19 -16.90 -42.26
CA LYS A 30 -9.60 -16.68 -41.98
C LYS A 30 -9.84 -16.06 -40.61
N SER A 31 -9.08 -16.46 -39.59
CA SER A 31 -9.18 -15.91 -38.23
C SER A 31 -8.81 -14.42 -38.20
N VAL A 32 -7.72 -14.05 -38.88
CA VAL A 32 -7.29 -12.64 -39.00
C VAL A 32 -8.36 -11.80 -39.72
N SER A 33 -8.92 -12.32 -40.81
CA SER A 33 -9.99 -11.65 -41.57
C SER A 33 -11.26 -11.41 -40.73
N GLU A 34 -11.65 -12.38 -39.90
CA GLU A 34 -12.80 -12.25 -39.00
C GLU A 34 -12.54 -11.24 -37.87
N TRP A 35 -11.30 -11.12 -37.38
CA TRP A 35 -10.92 -10.12 -36.38
C TRP A 35 -10.91 -8.70 -36.96
N GLU A 36 -10.31 -8.52 -38.14
CA GLU A 36 -10.26 -7.24 -38.83
C GLU A 36 -11.67 -6.75 -39.19
N SER A 37 -12.58 -7.66 -39.54
CA SER A 37 -13.99 -7.36 -39.83
C SER A 37 -14.90 -7.33 -38.59
N SER A 38 -14.34 -7.47 -37.38
CA SER A 38 -15.08 -7.50 -36.10
C SER A 38 -16.19 -8.57 -36.04
N ARG A 39 -16.07 -9.64 -36.83
CA ARG A 39 -16.98 -10.80 -36.82
C ARG A 39 -16.66 -11.78 -35.69
N SER A 40 -15.41 -11.82 -35.25
CA SER A 40 -14.96 -12.59 -34.09
C SER A 40 -13.93 -11.80 -33.30
N VAL A 41 -13.73 -12.19 -32.04
CA VAL A 41 -12.76 -11.55 -31.13
C VAL A 41 -11.59 -12.52 -30.94
N PRO A 42 -10.33 -12.05 -31.05
CA PRO A 42 -9.17 -12.87 -30.75
C PRO A 42 -9.18 -13.32 -29.29
N ASP A 43 -8.64 -14.51 -29.03
CA ASP A 43 -8.45 -14.98 -27.66
C ASP A 43 -7.30 -14.22 -26.97
N LEU A 44 -7.21 -14.35 -25.65
CA LEU A 44 -6.21 -13.64 -24.86
C LEU A 44 -4.77 -13.95 -25.32
N GLN A 45 -4.50 -15.19 -25.72
CA GLN A 45 -3.19 -15.61 -26.21
C GLN A 45 -2.83 -14.91 -27.53
N SER A 46 -3.77 -14.83 -28.48
CA SER A 46 -3.57 -14.11 -29.74
C SER A 46 -3.38 -12.62 -29.51
N VAL A 47 -4.06 -12.01 -28.54
CA VAL A 47 -3.88 -10.59 -28.19
C VAL A 47 -2.48 -10.31 -27.67
N ILE A 48 -1.94 -11.18 -26.81
CA ILE A 48 -0.57 -11.06 -26.29
C ILE A 48 0.45 -11.18 -27.43
N LEU A 49 0.30 -12.19 -28.28
CA LEU A 49 1.20 -12.40 -29.43
C LEU A 49 1.13 -11.25 -30.43
N MET A 50 -0.06 -10.69 -30.69
CA MET A 50 -0.22 -9.51 -31.54
C MET A 50 0.46 -8.27 -30.93
N ALA A 51 0.33 -8.06 -29.62
CA ALA A 51 0.99 -6.95 -28.92
C ALA A 51 2.51 -7.03 -29.08
N GLU A 52 3.09 -8.22 -28.90
CA GLU A 52 4.52 -8.47 -29.11
C GLU A 52 4.95 -8.27 -30.57
N LEU A 53 4.18 -8.81 -31.54
CA LEU A 53 4.51 -8.69 -32.97
C LEU A 53 4.43 -7.24 -33.47
N PHE A 54 3.42 -6.49 -33.04
CA PHE A 54 3.24 -5.09 -33.43
C PHE A 54 4.16 -4.14 -32.64
N GLY A 55 4.63 -4.55 -31.46
CA GLY A 55 5.41 -3.72 -30.55
C GLY A 55 4.54 -2.67 -29.85
N VAL A 56 3.30 -3.03 -29.52
CA VAL A 56 2.32 -2.17 -28.84
C VAL A 56 1.86 -2.85 -27.54
N SER A 57 1.21 -2.13 -26.63
CA SER A 57 0.66 -2.73 -25.41
C SER A 57 -0.64 -3.49 -25.68
N THR A 58 -0.95 -4.50 -24.86
CA THR A 58 -2.25 -5.18 -24.88
C THR A 58 -3.40 -4.23 -24.52
N ASP A 59 -3.16 -3.25 -23.64
CA ASP A 59 -4.11 -2.18 -23.31
C ASP A 59 -4.46 -1.34 -24.54
N TYR A 60 -3.47 -1.02 -25.40
CA TYR A 60 -3.72 -0.34 -26.66
C TYR A 60 -4.65 -1.15 -27.57
N LEU A 61 -4.48 -2.47 -27.66
CA LEU A 61 -5.35 -3.31 -28.49
C LEU A 61 -6.78 -3.39 -27.92
N LEU A 62 -6.93 -3.48 -26.59
CA LEU A 62 -8.22 -3.78 -25.94
C LEU A 62 -9.08 -2.55 -25.59
N ARG A 63 -8.50 -1.36 -25.39
CA ARG A 63 -9.29 -0.15 -25.09
C ARG A 63 -10.02 0.40 -26.31
N GLU A 64 -11.24 0.89 -26.16
CA GLU A 64 -12.04 1.40 -27.29
C GLU A 64 -11.91 2.93 -27.54
N ASP A 65 -11.29 3.67 -26.62
CA ASP A 65 -11.21 5.14 -26.67
C ASP A 65 -9.88 5.71 -27.21
N PRO A 66 -9.87 6.91 -27.82
CA PRO A 66 -8.68 7.49 -28.42
C PRO A 66 -7.93 8.36 -27.41
N LEU A 67 -6.66 8.04 -27.16
CA LEU A 67 -5.69 9.11 -26.89
C LEU A 67 -5.32 9.74 -28.24
N PRO A 68 -5.30 11.08 -28.36
CA PRO A 68 -4.91 11.75 -29.60
C PRO A 68 -3.47 11.40 -29.96
N GLU A 69 -3.26 11.04 -31.22
CA GLU A 69 -1.95 10.76 -31.77
C GLU A 69 -1.16 12.05 -31.95
N ASP A 70 -0.09 12.20 -31.17
CA ASP A 70 1.14 12.87 -31.59
C ASP A 70 2.21 12.52 -30.55
N THR A 71 3.03 11.51 -30.85
CA THR A 71 4.42 11.36 -30.34
C THR A 71 5.09 10.18 -31.05
N SER A 72 5.36 10.37 -32.34
CA SER A 72 6.54 9.79 -32.95
C SER A 72 7.65 10.82 -32.81
N ALA A 73 8.79 10.41 -32.24
CA ALA A 73 10.06 11.13 -32.09
C ALA A 73 10.35 11.67 -30.69
N ALA A 74 10.77 10.76 -29.81
CA ALA A 74 11.93 10.88 -28.93
C ALA A 74 11.82 9.74 -27.90
N TYR A 75 12.39 8.58 -28.22
CA TYR A 75 12.86 7.68 -27.17
C TYR A 75 14.11 8.33 -26.55
N THR A 76 13.94 9.45 -25.85
CA THR A 76 14.81 9.79 -24.72
C THR A 76 14.25 9.03 -23.55
N ASP A 77 14.71 7.80 -23.40
CA ASP A 77 15.40 7.29 -22.21
C ASP A 77 15.06 7.90 -20.83
N GLU A 78 13.78 8.23 -20.57
CA GLU A 78 13.31 8.69 -19.25
C GLU A 78 11.98 8.04 -18.83
N SER A 79 11.37 7.20 -19.67
CA SER A 79 10.13 6.48 -19.34
C SER A 79 10.26 4.95 -19.33
N VAL A 80 11.47 4.42 -19.54
CA VAL A 80 11.76 2.99 -19.38
C VAL A 80 11.92 2.61 -17.89
N GLU A 81 12.18 3.56 -16.98
CA GLU A 81 12.30 3.28 -15.54
C GLU A 81 10.95 3.10 -14.80
N LYS A 82 9.79 3.33 -15.42
CA LYS A 82 8.48 3.14 -14.76
C LYS A 82 7.63 1.99 -15.30
N ALA A 83 8.27 1.11 -16.06
CA ALA A 83 7.83 -0.28 -16.24
C ALA A 83 8.73 -1.25 -15.46
N GLU A 84 9.53 -0.75 -14.50
CA GLU A 84 10.28 -1.56 -13.56
C GLU A 84 9.36 -2.04 -12.44
N THR A 85 9.02 -3.33 -12.48
CA THR A 85 8.59 -4.15 -11.34
C THR A 85 7.55 -3.48 -10.43
N VAL A 86 6.25 -3.58 -10.76
CA VAL A 86 5.24 -3.47 -9.70
C VAL A 86 5.58 -4.56 -8.68
N ARG A 87 6.14 -4.16 -7.55
CA ARG A 87 6.71 -5.06 -6.54
C ARG A 87 5.60 -5.99 -6.09
N ARG A 88 5.82 -7.30 -6.25
CA ARG A 88 4.87 -8.31 -5.80
C ARG A 88 5.11 -8.61 -4.34
N VAL A 89 4.11 -8.33 -3.52
CA VAL A 89 4.13 -8.63 -2.09
C VAL A 89 3.79 -10.10 -1.91
N SER A 90 4.74 -10.85 -1.36
CA SER A 90 4.56 -12.26 -1.03
C SER A 90 3.73 -12.44 0.24
N MET A 91 3.28 -13.67 0.48
CA MET A 91 2.63 -14.04 1.74
C MET A 91 3.51 -13.75 2.97
N GLU A 92 4.81 -14.00 2.88
CA GLU A 92 5.76 -13.76 3.95
C GLU A 92 5.89 -12.26 4.25
N GLU A 93 6.07 -11.43 3.23
CA GLU A 93 6.21 -9.97 3.38
C GLU A 93 4.92 -9.35 3.95
N ALA A 94 3.75 -9.79 3.46
CA ALA A 94 2.47 -9.36 4.00
C ALA A 94 2.30 -9.77 5.47
N ASN A 95 2.67 -10.99 5.84
CA ASN A 95 2.54 -11.44 7.23
C ASN A 95 3.56 -10.75 8.16
N GLU A 96 4.78 -10.48 7.69
CA GLU A 96 5.78 -9.71 8.43
C GLU A 96 5.29 -8.28 8.71
N PHE A 97 4.70 -7.62 7.71
CA PHE A 97 4.10 -6.29 7.89
C PHE A 97 2.94 -6.31 8.90
N LEU A 98 2.04 -7.28 8.78
CA LEU A 98 0.91 -7.42 9.71
C LEU A 98 1.39 -7.72 11.15
N ASP A 99 2.41 -8.54 11.31
CA ASP A 99 2.99 -8.84 12.62
C ASP A 99 3.74 -7.64 13.20
N MET A 100 4.43 -6.86 12.35
CA MET A 100 5.04 -5.60 12.74
C MET A 100 3.98 -4.61 13.24
N LYS A 101 2.89 -4.39 12.48
CA LYS A 101 1.78 -3.50 12.89
C LYS A 101 1.12 -4.00 14.18
N ARG A 102 0.91 -5.31 14.33
CA ARG A 102 0.32 -5.90 15.53
C ARG A 102 1.18 -5.70 16.78
N LYS A 103 2.49 -5.99 16.69
CA LYS A 103 3.43 -5.78 17.80
C LYS A 103 3.60 -4.27 18.07
N GLY A 104 3.67 -3.49 17.00
CA GLY A 104 3.71 -2.03 17.01
C GLY A 104 2.58 -1.39 17.79
N ALA A 105 1.34 -1.84 17.55
CA ALA A 105 0.17 -1.34 18.24
C ALA A 105 0.30 -1.41 19.77
N SER A 106 0.90 -2.49 20.31
CA SER A 106 1.12 -2.61 21.76
C SER A 106 2.19 -1.64 22.30
N ILE A 107 3.24 -1.39 21.51
CA ILE A 107 4.31 -0.45 21.87
C ILE A 107 3.75 0.98 21.86
N VAL A 108 3.04 1.34 20.78
CA VAL A 108 2.38 2.64 20.62
C VAL A 108 1.36 2.86 21.73
N ALA A 109 0.50 1.87 22.01
CA ALA A 109 -0.50 1.97 23.07
C ALA A 109 0.14 2.19 24.46
N ASN A 110 1.19 1.43 24.79
CA ASN A 110 1.90 1.58 26.06
C ASN A 110 2.57 2.95 26.18
N ALA A 111 3.22 3.42 25.10
CA ALA A 111 3.85 4.75 25.08
C ALA A 111 2.82 5.87 25.25
N VAL A 112 1.68 5.80 24.55
CA VAL A 112 0.58 6.78 24.69
C VAL A 112 0.01 6.74 26.11
N SER A 113 -0.25 5.56 26.67
CA SER A 113 -0.73 5.43 28.05
C SER A 113 0.25 6.03 29.05
N MET A 114 1.55 5.80 28.86
CA MET A 114 2.61 6.34 29.71
C MET A 114 2.63 7.87 29.70
N CYS A 115 2.41 8.49 28.54
CA CYS A 115 2.28 9.95 28.40
C CYS A 115 1.01 10.50 29.06
N ILE A 116 -0.13 9.82 28.94
CA ILE A 116 -1.40 10.29 29.52
C ILE A 116 -1.36 10.18 31.04
N THR A 117 -0.77 9.11 31.59
CA THR A 117 -0.68 8.89 33.03
C THR A 117 0.45 9.71 33.70
N SER A 118 1.43 10.23 32.95
CA SER A 118 2.59 10.92 33.52
C SER A 118 2.28 12.16 34.38
N PRO A 119 1.19 12.93 34.17
CA PRO A 119 0.85 14.06 35.05
C PRO A 119 0.21 13.63 36.37
N VAL A 120 -0.36 12.42 36.45
CA VAL A 120 -1.10 11.94 37.63
C VAL A 120 -0.22 11.95 38.90
N PRO A 121 1.01 11.40 38.89
CA PRO A 121 1.88 11.45 40.06
C PRO A 121 2.25 12.88 40.49
N VAL A 122 2.35 13.82 39.56
CA VAL A 122 2.65 15.24 39.87
C VAL A 122 1.52 15.86 40.67
N VAL A 123 0.28 15.66 40.22
CA VAL A 123 -0.92 16.16 40.90
C VAL A 123 -1.07 15.49 42.28
N VAL A 124 -0.94 14.17 42.33
CA VAL A 124 -1.08 13.39 43.57
C VAL A 124 -0.03 13.78 44.61
N LEU A 125 1.24 13.92 44.23
CA LEU A 125 2.31 14.37 45.12
C LEU A 125 2.09 15.79 45.62
N GLY A 126 1.62 16.70 44.76
CA GLY A 126 1.28 18.07 45.14
C GLY A 126 0.16 18.11 46.19
N VAL A 127 -0.90 17.33 45.99
CA VAL A 127 -2.02 17.22 46.95
C VAL A 127 -1.55 16.62 48.28
N LEU A 128 -0.81 15.52 48.25
CA LEU A 128 -0.29 14.86 49.46
C LEU A 128 0.62 15.79 50.28
N ALA A 129 1.49 16.56 49.60
CA ALA A 129 2.35 17.54 50.25
C ALA A 129 1.55 18.66 50.91
N LYS A 130 0.52 19.16 50.22
CA LYS A 130 -0.35 20.23 50.74
C LYS A 130 -1.23 19.78 51.91
N SER A 131 -1.72 18.54 51.88
CA SER A 131 -2.51 17.94 52.95
C SER A 131 -1.69 17.56 54.19
N GLY A 132 -0.36 17.73 54.18
CA GLY A 132 0.52 17.41 55.31
C GLY A 132 0.64 15.90 55.60
N ILE A 133 0.21 15.05 54.66
CA ILE A 133 0.31 13.58 54.79
C ILE A 133 1.77 13.15 54.64
N ILE A 134 2.53 13.85 53.78
CA ILE A 134 3.97 13.66 53.60
C ILE A 134 4.72 14.88 54.15
N ASN A 135 5.81 14.63 54.89
CA ASN A 135 6.70 15.67 55.44
C ASN A 135 7.65 16.23 54.36
N ILE A 136 7.11 16.68 53.23
CA ILE A 136 7.88 17.23 52.10
C ILE A 136 7.36 18.62 51.76
N LYS A 137 8.27 19.58 51.52
CA LYS A 137 7.89 20.93 51.07
C LYS A 137 7.19 20.85 49.71
N GLU A 138 6.12 21.61 49.53
CA GLU A 138 5.33 21.67 48.28
C GLU A 138 6.20 21.96 47.05
N THR A 139 7.15 22.89 47.16
CA THR A 139 8.10 23.21 46.09
C THR A 139 9.00 22.03 45.70
N LEU A 140 9.40 21.20 46.67
CA LEU A 140 10.20 20.01 46.41
C LEU A 140 9.35 18.90 45.79
N ALA A 141 8.11 18.70 46.26
CA ALA A 141 7.19 17.72 45.70
C ALA A 141 6.86 18.02 44.22
N GLY A 142 6.60 19.29 43.89
CA GLY A 142 6.41 19.73 42.51
C GLY A 142 7.66 19.50 41.64
N GLY A 143 8.85 19.81 42.15
CA GLY A 143 10.11 19.56 41.44
C GLY A 143 10.37 18.07 41.16
N VAL A 144 10.18 17.21 42.16
CA VAL A 144 10.32 15.75 41.99
C VAL A 144 9.29 15.20 41.01
N GLY A 145 8.03 15.64 41.10
CA GLY A 145 6.99 15.26 40.15
C GLY A 145 7.32 15.66 38.71
N ALA A 146 7.83 16.89 38.51
CA ALA A 146 8.21 17.37 37.18
C ALA A 146 9.34 16.52 36.56
N VAL A 147 10.38 16.18 37.34
CA VAL A 147 11.46 15.31 36.87
C VAL A 147 10.91 13.93 36.47
N PHE A 148 10.04 13.35 37.30
CA PHE A 148 9.41 12.07 37.01
C PHE A 148 8.58 12.10 35.71
N LEU A 149 7.79 13.16 35.51
CA LEU A 149 7.02 13.40 34.29
C LEU A 149 7.94 13.44 33.07
N PHE A 150 9.01 14.23 33.10
CA PHE A 150 9.94 14.32 31.99
C PHE A 150 10.63 12.98 31.69
N CYS A 151 10.98 12.20 32.71
CA CYS A 151 11.55 10.86 32.52
C CYS A 151 10.56 9.91 31.85
N MET A 152 9.28 9.89 32.26
CA MET A 152 8.26 9.05 31.62
C MET A 152 8.01 9.46 30.17
N VAL A 153 7.90 10.77 29.90
CA VAL A 153 7.72 11.28 28.54
C VAL A 153 8.93 10.96 27.66
N ALA A 154 10.16 11.12 28.17
CA ALA A 154 11.37 10.76 27.44
C ALA A 154 11.40 9.27 27.08
N ALA A 155 11.03 8.38 28.01
CA ALA A 155 10.94 6.94 27.76
C ALA A 155 9.90 6.62 26.67
N ALA A 156 8.72 7.26 26.73
CA ALA A 156 7.67 7.09 25.72
C ALA A 156 8.12 7.57 24.33
N VAL A 157 8.82 8.72 24.26
CA VAL A 157 9.40 9.23 23.01
C VAL A 157 10.43 8.27 22.42
N VAL A 158 11.29 7.66 23.24
CA VAL A 158 12.22 6.62 22.76
C VAL A 158 11.47 5.43 22.16
N MET A 159 10.35 5.00 22.77
CA MET A 159 9.51 3.95 22.19
C MET A 159 8.90 4.37 20.85
N PHE A 160 8.39 5.60 20.72
CA PHE A 160 7.86 6.11 19.44
C PHE A 160 8.93 6.18 18.35
N ILE A 161 10.13 6.68 18.68
CA ILE A 161 11.22 6.78 17.71
C ILE A 161 11.66 5.39 17.25
N THR A 162 11.89 4.46 18.18
CA THR A 162 12.34 3.09 17.83
C THR A 162 11.29 2.32 17.04
N TYR A 163 9.99 2.56 17.29
CA TYR A 163 8.91 2.00 16.49
C TYR A 163 8.82 2.68 15.11
N GLY A 164 8.84 4.01 15.04
CA GLY A 164 8.73 4.78 13.80
C GLY A 164 9.84 4.46 12.79
N ILE A 165 11.09 4.28 13.26
CA ILE A 165 12.20 3.86 12.39
C ILE A 165 11.97 2.47 11.77
N ARG A 166 11.24 1.57 12.46
CA ARG A 166 10.92 0.24 11.91
C ARG A 166 9.77 0.32 10.90
N GLU A 167 8.81 1.20 11.14
CA GLU A 167 7.67 1.46 10.27
C GLU A 167 8.09 2.09 8.94
N ASP A 168 9.02 3.05 8.99
CA ASP A 168 9.62 3.73 7.82
C ASP A 168 10.24 2.75 6.80
N ARG A 169 10.82 1.63 7.29
CA ARG A 169 11.37 0.59 6.40
C ARG A 169 10.34 -0.13 5.54
N MET A 170 9.07 -0.12 5.96
CA MET A 170 7.96 -0.78 5.26
C MET A 170 7.02 0.24 4.61
N GLU A 171 7.42 1.51 4.54
CA GLU A 171 6.60 2.61 4.05
C GLU A 171 6.14 2.43 2.59
N HIS A 172 6.89 1.64 1.81
CA HIS A 172 6.51 1.27 0.44
C HIS A 172 5.17 0.52 0.38
N LEU A 173 4.79 -0.25 1.41
CA LEU A 173 3.48 -0.93 1.46
C LEU A 173 2.31 0.04 1.71
N GLU A 174 2.59 1.29 2.10
CA GLU A 174 1.58 2.32 2.34
C GLU A 174 1.54 3.38 1.23
N LYS A 175 2.71 3.72 0.67
CA LYS A 175 2.86 4.83 -0.28
C LYS A 175 2.94 4.41 -1.75
N GLU A 176 3.30 3.16 -2.03
CA GLU A 176 3.54 2.69 -3.40
C GLU A 176 2.44 1.73 -3.88
N SER A 177 2.20 1.69 -5.19
CA SER A 177 1.32 0.69 -5.80
C SER A 177 2.06 -0.65 -5.92
N PHE A 178 1.49 -1.70 -5.33
CA PHE A 178 2.04 -3.06 -5.37
C PHE A 178 1.00 -4.07 -5.85
N GLU A 179 1.46 -5.18 -6.42
CA GLU A 179 0.63 -6.35 -6.70
C GLU A 179 0.77 -7.35 -5.55
N THR A 180 -0.26 -8.13 -5.30
CA THR A 180 -0.22 -9.17 -4.25
C THR A 180 -0.24 -10.55 -4.88
N GLU A 181 0.49 -11.48 -4.28
CA GLU A 181 0.40 -12.89 -4.67
C GLU A 181 -1.00 -13.46 -4.42
N TYR A 182 -1.33 -14.54 -5.14
CA TYR A 182 -2.63 -15.19 -5.04
C TYR A 182 -2.92 -15.62 -3.60
N GLY A 183 -4.09 -15.24 -3.09
CA GLY A 183 -4.54 -15.56 -1.74
C GLY A 183 -4.20 -14.54 -0.65
N VAL A 184 -3.24 -13.63 -0.88
CA VAL A 184 -2.82 -12.61 0.12
C VAL A 184 -4.00 -11.71 0.48
N ILE A 185 -4.75 -11.25 -0.52
CA ILE A 185 -5.95 -10.42 -0.33
C ILE A 185 -7.00 -11.14 0.54
N GLY A 186 -7.19 -12.45 0.30
CA GLY A 186 -8.12 -13.27 1.08
C GLY A 186 -7.70 -13.37 2.55
N MET A 187 -6.44 -13.72 2.79
CA MET A 187 -5.85 -13.79 4.13
C MET A 187 -5.96 -12.47 4.89
N VAL A 188 -5.58 -11.35 4.27
CA VAL A 188 -5.63 -10.01 4.89
C VAL A 188 -7.07 -9.64 5.23
N LYS A 189 -8.02 -9.90 4.31
CA LYS A 189 -9.44 -9.61 4.52
C LYS A 189 -10.04 -10.44 5.65
N GLU A 190 -9.68 -11.72 5.75
CA GLU A 190 -10.09 -12.59 6.85
C GLU A 190 -9.53 -12.11 8.20
N LYS A 191 -8.23 -11.81 8.25
CA LYS A 191 -7.57 -11.30 9.47
C LYS A 191 -8.18 -9.96 9.90
N SER A 192 -8.45 -9.05 8.97
CA SER A 192 -9.12 -7.77 9.23
C SER A 192 -10.51 -7.97 9.83
N ARG A 193 -11.34 -8.83 9.22
CA ARG A 193 -12.71 -9.10 9.70
C ARG A 193 -12.73 -9.75 11.08
N SER A 194 -11.77 -10.64 11.35
CA SER A 194 -11.62 -11.27 12.66
C SER A 194 -11.22 -10.27 13.76
N TYR A 195 -10.51 -9.20 13.41
CA TYR A 195 -9.97 -8.23 14.35
C TYR A 195 -10.92 -7.04 14.62
N GLU A 196 -11.84 -6.75 13.69
CA GLU A 196 -12.83 -5.68 13.79
C GLU A 196 -13.56 -5.56 15.16
N PRO A 197 -14.11 -6.63 15.76
CA PRO A 197 -14.77 -6.52 17.07
C PRO A 197 -13.80 -6.24 18.21
N VAL A 198 -12.58 -6.76 18.15
CA VAL A 198 -11.53 -6.53 19.16
C VAL A 198 -11.07 -5.06 19.09
N PHE A 199 -10.89 -4.54 17.88
CA PHE A 199 -10.53 -3.15 17.64
C PHE A 199 -11.59 -2.19 18.20
N ALA A 200 -12.87 -2.42 17.89
CA ALA A 200 -13.96 -1.57 18.38
C ALA A 200 -14.05 -1.56 19.92
N ARG A 201 -13.97 -2.74 20.55
CA ARG A 201 -13.99 -2.85 22.02
C ARG A 201 -12.76 -2.20 22.65
N GLY A 202 -11.58 -2.39 22.07
CA GLY A 202 -10.34 -1.79 22.54
C GLY A 202 -10.37 -0.27 22.49
N MET A 203 -10.82 0.31 21.38
CA MET A 203 -10.99 1.76 21.26
C MET A 203 -12.00 2.32 22.26
N ALA A 204 -13.15 1.66 22.42
CA ALA A 204 -14.17 2.11 23.37
C ALA A 204 -13.64 2.14 24.82
N ILE A 205 -12.93 1.10 25.25
CA ILE A 205 -12.32 1.03 26.58
C ILE A 205 -11.23 2.11 26.74
N GLY A 206 -10.37 2.27 25.74
CA GLY A 206 -9.29 3.25 25.75
C GLY A 206 -9.81 4.68 25.87
N VAL A 207 -10.82 5.05 25.07
CA VAL A 207 -11.45 6.37 25.13
C VAL A 207 -12.12 6.60 26.49
N ALA A 208 -12.84 5.61 27.01
CA ALA A 208 -13.48 5.73 28.32
C ALA A 208 -12.48 5.96 29.45
N LEU A 209 -11.35 5.22 29.46
CA LEU A 209 -10.28 5.38 30.46
C LEU A 209 -9.54 6.73 30.35
N CYS A 210 -9.50 7.36 29.18
CA CYS A 210 -8.90 8.69 29.03
C CYS A 210 -9.81 9.82 29.53
N ILE A 211 -11.12 9.57 29.63
CA ILE A 211 -12.12 10.55 30.09
C ILE A 211 -12.27 10.52 31.62
N LEU A 212 -12.17 9.33 32.22
CA LEU A 212 -12.26 9.11 33.67
C LEU A 212 -11.03 9.61 34.42
#